data_AF-A0A0F9WUE0-F1
#
_entry.id   AF-A0A0F9WUE0-F1
#
_cell.length_a   1.000
_cell.length_b   1.000
_cell.length_c   1.000
_cell.angle_alpha   90.00
_cell.angle_beta   90.00
_cell.angle_gamma   90.00
#
_symmetry.space_group_name_H-M   'P 1'
#
loop_
_entity.id
_entity.type
_entity.pdbx_description
1 polymer ?
#
loop_
_entity_poly.entity_id
_entity_poly.type
_entity_poly.pdbx_seq_one_letter_code
_entity_poly.pdbx_strand_id
1 'polypeptide(L)'
;MNTENKPCISPFTFKLEDCLACSACIADFSVPKIPTYTELKDVPLTFLLSPHSKMNMYAHFNNHIMSFSDFEYHLISFIKLKFNVIKVYDTSYVKNILYDSVYEESTRDKIIISDCPGTVSYIERQAHHLIEYLSVTSTQQQAIKLLAQGRSISVIQCYDKFLENSDDVLTTYDFYKMILDLGFLQHNFIKGTCEKWEKCTIGYHYGYLEHILNKKNNYLTKNDSIKIFNSKNEEVRLNGKRKLNINTVTLNKINIPEIDYKYKNGVFTYTQIKNNKKKKYLRILGLEPFLNFIKESKHKELEYDVCEIYICNQGCINGPGQLYTDNLYVNNSEYIDIDLGIDCKQLQKRTYRKIETKKVNFKIEW
;
A
#
# COMPACT_ATOMS: atom_id res chain seq x y z
N MET A 1 30.05 -0.33 -17.52
CA MET A 1 30.11 0.73 -16.49
C MET A 1 30.70 0.11 -15.24
N ASN A 2 31.94 0.44 -14.91
CA ASN A 2 32.64 -0.06 -13.73
C ASN A 2 31.99 0.54 -12.48
N THR A 3 31.17 -0.22 -11.76
CA THR A 3 30.80 0.10 -10.39
C THR A 3 31.90 -0.43 -9.48
N GLU A 4 32.94 0.37 -9.27
CA GLU A 4 33.91 0.12 -8.20
C GLU A 4 33.14 0.08 -6.87
N ASN A 5 33.10 -1.10 -6.25
CA ASN A 5 32.79 -1.23 -4.83
C ASN A 5 33.88 -0.52 -4.05
N LYS A 6 33.70 0.78 -3.79
CA LYS A 6 34.56 1.52 -2.87
C LYS A 6 34.35 0.97 -1.46
N PRO A 7 35.41 0.65 -0.72
CA PRO A 7 35.30 0.24 0.68
C PRO A 7 34.67 1.38 1.49
N CYS A 8 33.93 1.04 2.54
CA CYS A 8 33.38 1.98 3.51
C CYS A 8 34.49 2.85 4.14
N ILE A 9 34.78 4.03 3.58
CA ILE A 9 35.84 4.95 4.05
C ILE A 9 35.24 6.26 4.62
N SER A 10 33.91 6.38 4.71
CA SER A 10 33.25 7.48 5.44
C SER A 10 32.19 6.91 6.38
N PRO A 11 32.02 7.45 7.60
CA PRO A 11 30.88 7.11 8.45
C PRO A 11 29.60 7.36 7.65
N PHE A 12 28.92 6.30 7.24
CA PHE A 12 27.63 6.40 6.60
C PHE A 12 26.59 6.50 7.70
N THR A 13 25.93 7.65 7.81
CA THR A 13 24.76 7.77 8.69
C THR A 13 23.62 6.99 8.06
N PHE A 14 23.37 5.78 8.57
CA PHE A 14 22.19 5.00 8.22
C PHE A 14 20.95 5.71 8.77
N LYS A 15 20.12 6.25 7.89
CA LYS A 15 18.87 6.88 8.28
C LYS A 15 17.72 5.90 8.10
N LEU A 16 16.60 6.15 8.75
CA LEU A 16 15.38 5.35 8.56
C LEU A 16 14.94 5.28 7.08
N GLU A 17 15.27 6.34 6.35
CA GLU A 17 15.09 6.50 4.92
C GLU A 17 15.93 5.49 4.11
N ASP A 18 17.07 5.02 4.64
CA ASP A 18 17.90 3.99 4.00
C ASP A 18 17.40 2.56 4.28
N CYS A 19 16.29 2.42 5.01
CA CYS A 19 15.73 1.12 5.41
C CYS A 19 14.88 0.50 4.29
N LEU A 20 15.27 -0.70 3.84
CA LEU A 20 14.62 -1.43 2.74
C LEU A 20 13.22 -1.96 3.11
N ALA A 21 12.92 -2.17 4.39
CA ALA A 21 11.56 -2.50 4.84
C ALA A 21 11.16 -1.58 5.98
N CYS A 22 9.94 -1.03 5.93
CA CYS A 22 9.50 -0.01 6.87
C CYS A 22 9.43 -0.58 8.33
N SER A 23 9.39 -1.91 8.52
CA SER A 23 9.44 -2.58 9.83
C SER A 23 10.64 -3.51 10.09
N ALA A 24 11.65 -3.54 9.20
CA ALA A 24 12.76 -4.51 9.29
C ALA A 24 13.52 -4.49 10.62
N CYS A 25 13.71 -3.31 11.23
CA CYS A 25 14.44 -3.16 12.49
C CYS A 25 13.69 -3.72 13.71
N ILE A 26 12.40 -4.03 13.57
CA ILE A 26 11.56 -4.49 14.68
C ILE A 26 10.98 -5.88 14.43
N ALA A 27 10.81 -6.28 13.17
CA ALA A 27 10.35 -7.60 12.80
C ALA A 27 11.53 -8.60 12.77
N ASP A 28 11.26 -9.87 13.08
CA ASP A 28 12.23 -10.95 12.91
C ASP A 28 12.38 -11.23 11.40
N PHE A 29 13.20 -10.43 10.72
CA PHE A 29 13.47 -10.60 9.29
C PHE A 29 14.45 -11.76 9.09
N SER A 30 13.94 -12.95 8.76
CA SER A 30 14.66 -13.78 7.79
C SER A 30 14.48 -13.09 6.45
N VAL A 31 15.54 -12.54 5.83
CA VAL A 31 15.45 -11.91 4.51
C VAL A 31 14.75 -12.90 3.57
N PRO A 32 13.52 -12.61 3.11
CA PRO A 32 12.80 -13.58 2.32
C PRO A 32 13.55 -13.77 1.01
N LYS A 33 13.75 -15.04 0.63
CA LYS A 33 14.41 -15.37 -0.63
C LYS A 33 13.53 -14.87 -1.77
N ILE A 34 14.04 -13.90 -2.53
CA ILE A 34 13.39 -13.40 -3.74
C ILE A 34 13.50 -14.51 -4.81
N PRO A 35 12.37 -15.06 -5.32
CA PRO A 35 12.44 -16.10 -6.33
C PRO A 35 12.96 -15.57 -7.66
N THR A 36 13.74 -16.39 -8.36
CA THR A 36 14.29 -16.07 -9.68
C THR A 36 13.36 -16.52 -10.81
N TYR A 37 13.50 -15.93 -12.01
CA TYR A 37 12.70 -16.36 -13.17
C TYR A 37 12.80 -17.87 -13.44
N THR A 38 13.99 -18.45 -13.34
CA THR A 38 14.24 -19.88 -13.56
C THR A 38 13.45 -20.77 -12.59
N GLU A 39 13.26 -20.34 -11.34
CA GLU A 39 12.47 -21.06 -10.34
C GLU A 39 10.96 -20.94 -10.57
N LEU A 40 10.53 -19.97 -11.39
CA LEU A 40 9.14 -19.59 -11.56
C LEU A 40 8.56 -20.01 -12.91
N LYS A 41 9.35 -19.97 -13.99
CA LYS A 41 8.86 -20.05 -15.39
C LYS A 41 7.99 -21.27 -15.70
N ASP A 42 8.33 -22.45 -15.16
CA ASP A 42 7.68 -23.72 -15.50
C ASP A 42 6.65 -24.16 -14.44
N VAL A 43 6.61 -23.47 -13.29
CA VAL A 43 5.68 -23.80 -12.19
C VAL A 43 4.29 -23.23 -12.50
N PRO A 44 3.20 -23.95 -12.22
CA PRO A 44 1.86 -23.37 -12.32
C PRO A 44 1.65 -22.23 -11.29
N LEU A 45 1.49 -21.01 -11.78
CA LEU A 45 1.50 -19.78 -10.98
C LEU A 45 0.16 -19.04 -10.97
N THR A 46 -0.22 -18.53 -9.79
CA THR A 46 -1.22 -17.45 -9.67
C THR A 46 -0.54 -16.14 -9.28
N PHE A 47 -0.62 -15.12 -10.13
CA PHE A 47 -0.07 -13.78 -9.82
C PHE A 47 -1.09 -12.93 -9.07
N LEU A 48 -0.65 -12.28 -7.98
CA LEU A 48 -1.41 -11.30 -7.22
C LEU A 48 -0.76 -9.93 -7.43
N LEU A 49 -1.24 -9.15 -8.39
CA LEU A 49 -0.66 -7.87 -8.76
C LEU A 49 -1.34 -6.73 -7.98
N SER A 50 -0.56 -5.93 -7.26
CA SER A 50 -1.14 -4.75 -6.60
C SER A 50 -1.42 -3.62 -7.59
N PRO A 51 -2.48 -2.83 -7.38
CA PRO A 51 -2.77 -1.60 -8.14
C PRO A 51 -1.57 -0.66 -8.20
N HIS A 52 -0.98 -0.39 -7.02
CA HIS A 52 0.14 0.54 -6.86
C HIS A 52 1.36 0.08 -7.65
N SER A 53 1.63 -1.23 -7.68
CA SER A 53 2.73 -1.80 -8.46
C SER A 53 2.51 -1.59 -9.95
N LYS A 54 1.29 -1.84 -10.45
CA LYS A 54 0.95 -1.60 -11.86
C LYS A 54 1.08 -0.13 -12.24
N MET A 55 0.57 0.78 -11.40
CA MET A 55 0.64 2.21 -11.64
C MET A 55 2.08 2.75 -11.60
N ASN A 56 2.91 2.22 -10.69
CA ASN A 56 4.32 2.55 -10.63
C ASN A 56 5.08 2.02 -11.85
N MET A 57 4.87 0.77 -12.26
CA MET A 57 5.47 0.22 -13.48
C MET A 57 5.02 0.98 -14.74
N TYR A 58 3.76 1.40 -14.81
CA TYR A 58 3.24 2.22 -15.89
C TYR A 58 3.93 3.58 -15.97
N ALA A 59 4.18 4.23 -14.84
CA ALA A 59 4.93 5.49 -14.80
C ALA A 59 6.38 5.37 -15.32
N HIS A 60 6.94 4.15 -15.28
CA HIS A 60 8.26 3.84 -15.83
C HIS A 60 8.21 3.27 -17.25
N PHE A 61 7.03 2.95 -17.76
CA PHE A 61 6.88 2.40 -19.10
C PHE A 61 7.05 3.51 -20.14
N ASN A 62 8.03 3.28 -21.05
CA ASN A 62 8.58 4.20 -22.05
C ASN A 62 7.66 5.38 -22.46
N ASN A 63 7.81 6.51 -21.76
CA ASN A 63 7.23 7.85 -22.06
C ASN A 63 5.72 7.91 -22.38
N HIS A 64 4.87 7.17 -21.66
CA HIS A 64 3.40 7.30 -21.68
C HIS A 64 2.75 7.34 -23.08
N ILE A 65 3.29 6.60 -24.05
CA ILE A 65 2.76 6.56 -25.43
C ILE A 65 1.43 5.78 -25.51
N MET A 66 0.96 5.15 -24.42
CA MET A 66 -0.29 4.39 -24.34
C MET A 66 -1.06 4.69 -23.04
N SER A 67 -2.35 4.35 -23.01
CA SER A 67 -3.20 4.46 -21.81
C SER A 67 -2.77 3.48 -20.71
N PHE A 68 -3.20 3.71 -19.47
CA PHE A 68 -2.95 2.76 -18.38
C PHE A 68 -3.65 1.43 -18.64
N SER A 69 -4.87 1.46 -19.17
CA SER A 69 -5.61 0.27 -19.59
C SER A 69 -4.85 -0.56 -20.63
N ASP A 70 -4.29 0.09 -21.66
CA ASP A 70 -3.45 -0.58 -22.67
C ASP A 70 -2.20 -1.19 -22.03
N PHE A 71 -1.53 -0.46 -21.14
CA PHE A 71 -0.41 -0.99 -20.37
C PHE A 71 -0.79 -2.24 -19.56
N GLU A 72 -1.97 -2.25 -18.92
CA GLU A 72 -2.45 -3.43 -18.19
C GLU A 72 -2.59 -4.64 -19.12
N TYR A 73 -3.23 -4.47 -20.28
CA TYR A 73 -3.34 -5.54 -21.27
C TYR A 73 -1.98 -6.07 -21.70
N HIS A 74 -1.04 -5.17 -21.97
CA HIS A 74 0.31 -5.54 -22.38
C HIS A 74 1.06 -6.29 -21.28
N LEU A 75 1.03 -5.78 -20.05
CA LEU A 75 1.66 -6.40 -18.88
C LEU A 75 1.11 -7.81 -18.63
N ILE A 76 -0.22 -7.95 -18.58
CA ILE A 76 -0.87 -9.23 -18.29
C ILE A 76 -0.61 -10.25 -19.41
N SER A 77 -0.66 -9.82 -20.67
CA SER A 77 -0.35 -10.67 -21.81
C SER A 77 1.11 -11.13 -21.79
N PHE A 78 2.04 -10.23 -21.43
CA PHE A 78 3.46 -10.57 -21.30
C PHE A 78 3.71 -11.58 -20.17
N ILE A 79 3.05 -11.41 -19.02
CA ILE A 79 3.12 -12.37 -17.90
C ILE A 79 2.63 -13.76 -18.36
N LYS A 80 1.46 -13.82 -19.01
CA LYS A 80 0.90 -15.08 -19.56
C LYS A 80 1.79 -15.72 -20.62
N LEU A 81 2.57 -14.92 -21.36
CA LEU A 81 3.51 -15.42 -22.37
C LEU A 81 4.80 -15.99 -21.77
N LYS A 82 5.31 -15.39 -20.69
CA LYS A 82 6.63 -15.72 -20.12
C LYS A 82 6.61 -16.73 -18.98
N PHE A 83 5.47 -16.93 -18.34
CA PHE A 83 5.30 -17.80 -17.18
C PHE A 83 4.18 -18.81 -17.42
N ASN A 84 4.23 -19.96 -16.74
CA ASN A 84 3.14 -20.94 -16.69
C ASN A 84 2.00 -20.45 -15.77
N VAL A 85 1.20 -19.50 -16.27
CA VAL A 85 0.16 -18.81 -15.50
C VAL A 85 -1.14 -19.61 -15.45
N ILE A 86 -1.60 -19.95 -14.25
CA ILE A 86 -2.98 -20.39 -13.99
C ILE A 86 -3.91 -19.19 -14.01
N LYS A 87 -3.58 -18.14 -13.26
CA LYS A 87 -4.42 -16.95 -13.12
C LYS A 87 -3.63 -15.71 -12.75
N VAL A 88 -4.12 -14.54 -13.15
CA VAL A 88 -3.66 -13.25 -12.65
C VAL A 88 -4.83 -12.61 -11.91
N TYR A 89 -4.58 -12.04 -10.74
CA TYR A 89 -5.55 -11.25 -9.99
C TYR A 89 -4.96 -9.88 -9.71
N ASP A 90 -5.75 -8.84 -9.89
CA ASP A 90 -5.50 -7.56 -9.21
C ASP A 90 -5.96 -7.66 -7.76
N THR A 91 -5.14 -7.24 -6.81
CA THR A 91 -5.51 -7.25 -5.39
C THR A 91 -6.71 -6.35 -5.07
N SER A 92 -6.99 -5.34 -5.89
CA SER A 92 -8.17 -4.49 -5.77
C SER A 92 -9.48 -5.15 -6.15
N TYR A 93 -9.44 -6.35 -6.73
CA TYR A 93 -10.65 -7.07 -7.10
C TYR A 93 -11.59 -7.31 -5.90
N VAL A 94 -11.07 -7.32 -4.67
CA VAL A 94 -11.88 -7.45 -3.43
C VAL A 94 -12.06 -6.13 -2.66
N LYS A 95 -11.63 -4.98 -3.22
CA LYS A 95 -11.62 -3.67 -2.54
C LYS A 95 -12.95 -3.34 -1.87
N ASN A 96 -14.04 -3.38 -2.63
CA ASN A 96 -15.35 -2.89 -2.16
C ASN A 96 -15.84 -3.65 -0.93
N ILE A 97 -15.61 -4.96 -0.90
CA ILE A 97 -16.00 -5.82 0.23
C ILE A 97 -15.16 -5.54 1.47
N LEU A 98 -13.85 -5.38 1.30
CA LEU A 98 -12.97 -5.05 2.42
C LEU A 98 -13.28 -3.66 2.99
N TYR A 99 -13.54 -2.70 2.11
CA TYR A 99 -13.88 -1.34 2.48
C TYR A 99 -15.22 -1.30 3.23
N ASP A 100 -16.19 -2.10 2.81
CA ASP A 100 -17.48 -2.25 3.49
C ASP A 100 -17.35 -2.97 4.84
N SER A 101 -16.52 -4.01 4.93
CA SER A 101 -16.23 -4.69 6.20
C SER A 101 -15.59 -3.74 7.22
N VAL A 102 -14.57 -2.99 6.82
CA VAL A 102 -13.93 -1.96 7.69
C VAL A 102 -14.94 -0.87 8.06
N TYR A 103 -15.79 -0.45 7.12
CA TYR A 103 -16.84 0.50 7.41
C TYR A 103 -17.78 -0.02 8.49
N GLU A 104 -18.28 -1.25 8.37
CA GLU A 104 -19.17 -1.88 9.35
C GLU A 104 -18.51 -2.03 10.72
N GLU A 105 -17.23 -2.40 10.80
CA GLU A 105 -16.45 -2.37 12.05
C GLU A 105 -16.43 -0.96 12.65
N SER A 106 -16.13 0.08 11.85
CA SER A 106 -16.03 1.48 12.30
C SER A 106 -17.34 2.12 12.79
N THR A 107 -18.48 1.47 12.52
CA THR A 107 -19.79 1.92 13.02
C THR A 107 -20.04 1.46 14.45
N ARG A 108 -19.43 0.33 14.85
CA ARG A 108 -19.64 -0.31 16.15
C ARG A 108 -18.53 0.04 17.13
N ASP A 109 -17.28 0.02 16.65
CA ASP A 109 -16.10 0.09 17.49
C ASP A 109 -15.16 1.23 17.06
N LYS A 110 -14.25 1.62 17.95
CA LYS A 110 -13.08 2.41 17.55
C LYS A 110 -12.08 1.49 16.88
N ILE A 111 -11.54 1.89 15.73
CA ILE A 111 -10.66 1.02 14.96
C ILE A 111 -9.38 1.71 14.49
N ILE A 112 -8.31 0.93 14.40
CA ILE A 112 -7.08 1.20 13.67
C ILE A 112 -7.10 0.25 12.46
N ILE A 113 -7.21 0.81 11.27
CA ILE A 113 -7.16 0.05 10.02
C ILE A 113 -5.80 -0.63 9.92
N SER A 114 -5.83 -1.94 9.71
CA SER A 114 -4.67 -2.83 9.83
C SER A 114 -3.97 -3.13 8.51
N ASP A 115 -4.37 -2.51 7.39
CA ASP A 115 -3.89 -2.83 6.04
C ASP A 115 -2.37 -2.65 5.85
N CYS A 116 -1.76 -1.75 6.64
CA CYS A 116 -0.31 -1.57 6.65
C CYS A 116 0.37 -2.61 7.59
N PRO A 117 1.16 -3.56 7.06
CA PRO A 117 1.82 -4.57 7.88
C PRO A 117 2.80 -3.98 8.89
N GLY A 118 3.46 -2.88 8.51
CA GLY A 118 4.36 -2.17 9.40
C GLY A 118 3.65 -1.57 10.61
N THR A 119 2.48 -0.97 10.42
CA THR A 119 1.62 -0.47 11.53
C THR A 119 1.30 -1.60 12.50
N VAL A 120 0.87 -2.76 11.99
CA VAL A 120 0.57 -3.94 12.79
C VAL A 120 1.80 -4.41 13.57
N SER A 121 2.95 -4.57 12.90
CA SER A 121 4.21 -5.02 13.51
C SER A 121 4.65 -4.11 14.68
N TYR A 122 4.57 -2.79 14.51
CA TYR A 122 4.88 -1.83 15.58
C TYR A 122 3.90 -1.92 16.75
N ILE A 123 2.61 -2.10 16.48
CA ILE A 123 1.60 -2.26 17.54
C ILE A 123 1.81 -3.56 18.32
N GLU A 124 1.96 -4.69 17.62
CA GLU A 124 2.21 -6.01 18.22
C GLU A 124 3.49 -6.06 19.06
N ARG A 125 4.49 -5.20 18.78
CA ARG A 125 5.80 -5.22 19.44
C ARG A 125 6.03 -4.10 20.45
N GLN A 126 5.45 -2.92 20.25
CA GLN A 126 5.76 -1.71 21.03
C GLN A 126 4.56 -1.01 21.65
N ALA A 127 3.34 -1.26 21.13
CA ALA A 127 2.12 -0.59 21.56
C ALA A 127 1.01 -1.60 21.82
N HIS A 128 1.26 -2.57 22.70
CA HIS A 128 0.35 -3.69 22.97
C HIS A 128 -1.05 -3.24 23.42
N HIS A 129 -1.14 -2.08 24.07
CA HIS A 129 -2.41 -1.45 24.47
C HIS A 129 -3.28 -1.02 23.28
N LEU A 130 -2.74 -0.99 22.06
CA LEU A 130 -3.48 -0.68 20.83
C LEU A 130 -3.95 -1.91 20.05
N ILE A 131 -3.57 -3.12 20.47
CA ILE A 131 -3.88 -4.36 19.73
C ILE A 131 -5.39 -4.56 19.58
N GLU A 132 -6.17 -4.24 20.62
CA GLU A 132 -7.64 -4.41 20.62
C GLU A 132 -8.35 -3.52 19.58
N TYR A 133 -7.73 -2.41 19.16
CA TYR A 133 -8.30 -1.52 18.15
C TYR A 133 -7.95 -1.94 16.73
N LEU A 134 -7.02 -2.88 16.51
CA LEU A 134 -6.66 -3.30 15.15
C LEU A 134 -7.87 -3.98 14.48
N SER A 135 -8.28 -3.43 13.33
CA SER A 135 -9.37 -3.99 12.52
C SER A 135 -9.09 -5.45 12.17
N VAL A 136 -10.08 -6.32 12.34
CA VAL A 136 -9.94 -7.76 12.06
C VAL A 136 -10.18 -8.10 10.58
N THR A 137 -10.50 -7.10 9.76
CA THR A 137 -10.67 -7.27 8.31
C THR A 137 -9.33 -7.63 7.65
N SER A 138 -9.36 -8.64 6.78
CA SER A 138 -8.21 -9.07 5.96
C SER A 138 -7.69 -7.96 5.04
N THR A 139 -6.40 -8.01 4.70
CA THR A 139 -5.86 -7.13 3.65
C THR A 139 -6.26 -7.61 2.26
N GLN A 140 -6.13 -6.75 1.25
CA GLN A 140 -6.37 -7.12 -0.15
C GLN A 140 -5.55 -8.34 -0.60
N GLN A 141 -4.28 -8.43 -0.16
CA GLN A 141 -3.39 -9.54 -0.47
C GLN A 141 -3.87 -10.85 0.19
N GLN A 142 -4.26 -10.80 1.47
CA GLN A 142 -4.77 -11.95 2.21
C GLN A 142 -6.11 -12.45 1.64
N ALA A 143 -7.01 -11.54 1.30
CA ALA A 143 -8.31 -11.87 0.75
C ALA A 143 -8.22 -12.54 -0.63
N ILE A 144 -7.44 -11.99 -1.57
CA ILE A 144 -7.28 -12.61 -2.89
C ILE A 144 -6.52 -13.93 -2.81
N LYS A 145 -5.59 -14.09 -1.85
CA LYS A 145 -4.88 -15.36 -1.67
C LYS A 145 -5.84 -16.55 -1.45
N LEU A 146 -6.98 -16.33 -0.81
CA LEU A 146 -8.01 -17.38 -0.63
C LEU A 146 -8.59 -17.88 -1.98
N LEU A 147 -8.47 -17.09 -3.05
CA LEU A 147 -8.91 -17.45 -4.41
C LEU A 147 -7.79 -18.05 -5.26
N ALA A 148 -6.54 -18.01 -4.78
CA ALA A 148 -5.38 -18.40 -5.57
C ALA A 148 -5.28 -19.94 -5.71
N GLN A 149 -4.83 -20.38 -6.88
CA GLN A 149 -4.59 -21.79 -7.18
C GLN A 149 -3.11 -22.02 -7.50
N GLY A 150 -2.57 -23.19 -7.15
CA GLY A 150 -1.14 -23.48 -7.32
C GLY A 150 -0.26 -22.59 -6.44
N ARG A 151 0.98 -22.34 -6.88
CA ARG A 151 1.92 -21.45 -6.19
C ARG A 151 1.54 -20.01 -6.50
N SER A 152 1.31 -19.18 -5.49
CA SER A 152 0.97 -17.77 -5.71
C SER A 152 2.17 -16.87 -5.52
N ILE A 153 2.27 -15.84 -6.36
CA ILE A 153 3.31 -14.80 -6.25
C ILE A 153 2.62 -13.46 -6.11
N SER A 154 2.92 -12.73 -5.04
CA SER A 154 2.44 -11.36 -4.88
C SER A 154 3.44 -10.37 -5.45
N VAL A 155 3.02 -9.56 -6.41
CA VAL A 155 3.79 -8.41 -6.89
C VAL A 155 3.28 -7.16 -6.18
N ILE A 156 4.06 -6.64 -5.24
CA ILE A 156 3.59 -5.60 -4.32
C ILE A 156 4.65 -4.55 -3.98
N GLN A 157 4.19 -3.35 -3.68
CA GLN A 157 5.00 -2.16 -3.39
C GLN A 157 5.74 -2.16 -2.05
N CYS A 158 5.76 -3.27 -1.30
CA CYS A 158 6.18 -3.27 0.10
C CYS A 158 6.85 -4.59 0.49
N TYR A 159 8.06 -4.52 1.04
CA TYR A 159 8.76 -5.68 1.61
C TYR A 159 8.07 -6.24 2.85
N ASP A 160 7.41 -5.41 3.68
CA ASP A 160 6.74 -5.90 4.89
C ASP A 160 5.50 -6.76 4.57
N LYS A 161 5.05 -6.84 3.31
CA LYS A 161 3.91 -7.68 2.91
C LYS A 161 4.21 -9.19 2.96
N PHE A 162 5.49 -9.57 3.05
CA PHE A 162 5.92 -10.91 3.45
C PHE A 162 5.50 -11.27 4.89
N LEU A 163 5.26 -10.29 5.76
CA LEU A 163 4.79 -10.56 7.12
C LEU A 163 3.32 -11.00 7.15
N GLU A 164 2.55 -10.69 6.11
CA GLU A 164 1.12 -11.02 6.03
C GLU A 164 0.85 -12.41 5.45
N ASN A 165 1.73 -12.89 4.57
CA ASN A 165 1.58 -14.14 3.83
C ASN A 165 2.91 -14.91 3.77
N SER A 166 2.84 -16.23 3.83
CA SER A 166 3.98 -17.14 3.69
C SER A 166 4.40 -17.43 2.24
N ASP A 167 3.81 -16.74 1.28
CA ASP A 167 4.09 -16.92 -0.15
C ASP A 167 5.30 -16.12 -0.63
N ASP A 168 5.72 -16.39 -1.86
CA ASP A 168 6.68 -15.55 -2.55
C ASP A 168 6.09 -14.17 -2.82
N VAL A 169 6.77 -13.15 -2.32
CA VAL A 169 6.52 -11.77 -2.69
C VAL A 169 7.67 -11.32 -3.58
N LEU A 170 7.34 -10.74 -4.73
CA LEU A 170 8.26 -9.97 -5.53
C LEU A 170 7.90 -8.50 -5.32
N THR A 171 8.87 -7.67 -4.94
CA THR A 171 8.57 -6.25 -4.90
C THR A 171 8.31 -5.72 -6.30
N THR A 172 7.62 -4.59 -6.43
CA THR A 172 7.46 -3.92 -7.73
C THR A 172 8.80 -3.76 -8.45
N TYR A 173 9.85 -3.39 -7.71
CA TYR A 173 11.21 -3.28 -8.24
C TYR A 173 11.74 -4.61 -8.78
N ASP A 174 11.71 -5.66 -7.97
CA ASP A 174 12.27 -6.98 -8.33
C ASP A 174 11.55 -7.57 -9.54
N PHE A 175 10.21 -7.50 -9.51
CA PHE A 175 9.39 -8.01 -10.60
C PHE A 175 9.58 -7.21 -11.89
N TYR A 176 9.60 -5.88 -11.81
CA TYR A 176 9.78 -5.05 -13.00
C TYR A 176 11.16 -5.29 -13.63
N LYS A 177 12.22 -5.37 -12.81
CA LYS A 177 13.56 -5.75 -13.29
C LYS A 177 13.55 -7.11 -13.99
N MET A 178 12.90 -8.11 -13.39
CA MET A 178 12.76 -9.43 -13.98
C MET A 178 12.10 -9.38 -15.37
N ILE A 179 10.97 -8.69 -15.53
CA ILE A 179 10.29 -8.64 -16.84
C ILE A 179 11.06 -7.79 -17.86
N LEU A 180 11.80 -6.76 -17.42
CA LEU A 180 12.69 -6.00 -18.29
C LEU A 180 13.79 -6.89 -18.87
N ASP A 181 14.42 -7.74 -18.05
CA ASP A 181 15.44 -8.69 -18.49
C ASP A 181 14.87 -9.75 -19.46
N LEU A 182 13.57 -10.05 -19.34
CA LEU A 182 12.83 -10.93 -20.26
C LEU A 182 12.39 -10.25 -21.56
N GLY A 183 12.71 -8.97 -21.74
CA GLY A 183 12.44 -8.22 -22.96
C GLY A 183 11.11 -7.46 -22.98
N PHE A 184 10.55 -7.08 -21.82
CA PHE A 184 9.23 -6.42 -21.74
C PHE A 184 9.12 -5.15 -22.61
N LEU A 185 10.13 -4.28 -22.61
CA LEU A 185 10.10 -3.04 -23.40
C LEU A 185 10.34 -3.26 -24.90
N GLN A 186 10.97 -4.37 -25.26
CA GLN A 186 11.29 -4.72 -26.65
C GLN A 186 10.16 -5.54 -27.28
N HIS A 187 9.22 -6.04 -26.48
CA HIS A 187 8.11 -6.82 -26.97
C HIS A 187 7.08 -5.90 -27.66
N ASN A 188 6.62 -6.31 -28.84
CA ASN A 188 5.51 -5.61 -29.49
C ASN A 188 4.29 -5.60 -28.57
N PHE A 189 3.53 -4.50 -28.62
CA PHE A 189 2.28 -4.38 -27.89
C PHE A 189 1.38 -5.59 -28.18
N ILE A 190 0.87 -6.21 -27.12
CA ILE A 190 0.00 -7.38 -27.20
C ILE A 190 -1.37 -6.94 -26.72
N LYS A 191 -2.29 -6.66 -27.65
CA LYS A 191 -3.69 -6.41 -27.28
C LYS A 191 -4.37 -7.73 -26.97
N GLY A 192 -4.30 -8.16 -25.72
CA GLY A 192 -4.98 -9.36 -25.23
C GLY A 192 -6.39 -9.07 -24.71
N THR A 193 -7.10 -10.12 -24.31
CA THR A 193 -8.26 -10.01 -23.43
C THR A 193 -7.77 -9.93 -21.98
N CYS A 194 -8.43 -9.10 -21.17
CA CYS A 194 -8.26 -9.09 -19.73
C CYS A 194 -9.59 -9.33 -19.05
N GLU A 195 -9.58 -10.25 -18.11
CA GLU A 195 -10.72 -10.58 -17.30
C GLU A 195 -10.95 -9.48 -16.25
N LYS A 196 -12.18 -9.39 -15.73
CA LYS A 196 -12.55 -8.33 -14.76
C LYS A 196 -11.67 -8.37 -13.51
N TRP A 197 -11.21 -9.55 -13.09
CA TRP A 197 -10.36 -9.74 -11.92
C TRP A 197 -8.89 -9.43 -12.17
N GLU A 198 -8.48 -9.18 -13.41
CA GLU A 198 -7.10 -8.82 -13.76
C GLU A 198 -6.90 -7.30 -13.77
N LYS A 199 -7.99 -6.54 -13.83
CA LYS A 199 -7.97 -5.07 -13.97
C LYS A 199 -7.92 -4.35 -12.64
N CYS A 200 -7.19 -3.25 -12.62
CA CYS A 200 -7.17 -2.31 -11.52
C CYS A 200 -8.52 -1.60 -11.39
N THR A 201 -9.02 -1.56 -10.16
CA THR A 201 -10.28 -0.91 -9.79
C THR A 201 -10.09 0.22 -8.76
N ILE A 202 -8.84 0.67 -8.56
CA ILE A 202 -8.49 1.76 -7.64
C ILE A 202 -7.58 2.77 -8.32
N GLY A 203 -7.89 4.05 -8.16
CA GLY A 203 -6.94 5.13 -8.44
C GLY A 203 -5.98 5.40 -7.27
N TYR A 204 -5.14 6.41 -7.40
CA TYR A 204 -4.15 6.77 -6.37
C TYR A 204 -4.73 7.27 -5.05
N HIS A 205 -6.00 7.68 -5.02
CA HIS A 205 -6.55 8.51 -3.95
C HIS A 205 -7.66 7.87 -3.11
N TYR A 206 -7.91 6.57 -3.26
CA TYR A 206 -8.98 5.90 -2.53
C TYR A 206 -8.43 4.98 -1.44
N GLY A 207 -8.24 5.51 -0.24
CA GLY A 207 -8.01 4.71 0.97
C GLY A 207 -9.32 4.30 1.65
N TYR A 208 -9.19 3.59 2.77
CA TYR A 208 -10.35 3.15 3.55
C TYR A 208 -11.08 4.33 4.18
N LEU A 209 -10.33 5.37 4.59
CA LEU A 209 -10.93 6.53 5.24
C LEU A 209 -11.82 7.32 4.29
N GLU A 210 -11.43 7.51 3.02
CA GLU A 210 -12.30 8.14 2.01
C GLU A 210 -13.59 7.34 1.84
N HIS A 211 -13.51 6.02 1.74
CA HIS A 211 -14.68 5.17 1.62
C HIS A 211 -15.65 5.36 2.79
N ILE A 212 -15.13 5.34 4.02
CA ILE A 212 -15.92 5.54 5.24
C ILE A 212 -16.59 6.92 5.23
N LEU A 213 -15.84 7.97 4.92
CA LEU A 213 -16.36 9.34 4.88
C LEU A 213 -17.40 9.53 3.77
N ASN A 214 -17.25 8.88 2.62
CA ASN A 214 -18.20 8.94 1.52
C ASN A 214 -19.49 8.17 1.83
N LYS A 215 -19.38 6.94 2.33
CA LYS A 215 -20.54 6.06 2.62
C LYS A 215 -21.44 6.62 3.73
N LYS A 216 -20.89 7.27 4.75
CA LYS A 216 -21.70 7.92 5.82
C LYS A 216 -22.55 9.09 5.34
N ASN A 217 -22.21 9.61 4.17
CA ASN A 217 -22.64 10.92 3.78
C ASN A 217 -23.27 11.01 2.38
N ASN A 218 -23.27 9.92 1.61
CA ASN A 218 -23.80 9.89 0.25
C ASN A 218 -23.21 10.99 -0.67
N TYR A 219 -21.97 11.44 -0.43
CA TYR A 219 -21.42 12.65 -1.08
C TYR A 219 -20.81 12.44 -2.47
N LEU A 220 -20.62 11.21 -2.94
CA LEU A 220 -20.11 10.97 -4.30
C LEU A 220 -21.21 10.45 -5.19
N THR A 221 -21.74 11.33 -6.04
CA THR A 221 -22.39 10.93 -7.28
C THR A 221 -21.32 10.73 -8.36
N LYS A 222 -21.61 9.91 -9.37
CA LYS A 222 -20.69 9.56 -10.49
C LYS A 222 -20.04 10.76 -11.23
N ASN A 223 -20.48 11.99 -10.96
CA ASN A 223 -20.07 13.22 -11.63
C ASN A 223 -19.26 14.18 -10.74
N ASP A 224 -18.98 13.83 -9.48
CA ASP A 224 -18.23 14.71 -8.59
C ASP A 224 -16.73 14.66 -8.93
N SER A 225 -16.31 15.62 -9.76
CA SER A 225 -14.91 15.87 -10.05
C SER A 225 -14.19 16.29 -8.76
N ILE A 226 -13.27 15.44 -8.28
CA ILE A 226 -12.30 15.82 -7.25
C ILE A 226 -11.56 17.06 -7.78
N LYS A 227 -11.87 18.25 -7.25
CA LYS A 227 -11.13 19.46 -7.59
C LYS A 227 -9.72 19.30 -7.05
N ILE A 228 -8.78 18.98 -7.93
CA ILE A 228 -7.35 19.05 -7.66
C ILE A 228 -7.02 20.52 -7.46
N PHE A 229 -6.98 20.99 -6.21
CA PHE A 229 -6.46 22.31 -5.89
C PHE A 229 -4.93 22.27 -6.01
N ASN A 230 -4.32 23.33 -6.53
CA ASN A 230 -2.87 23.41 -6.70
C ASN A 230 -2.14 22.92 -5.44
N SER A 231 -1.42 21.81 -5.60
CA SER A 231 -0.48 21.30 -4.61
C SER A 231 0.59 22.35 -4.40
N LYS A 232 0.89 22.69 -3.14
CA LYS A 232 2.23 23.19 -2.86
C LYS A 232 3.18 22.04 -3.20
N ASN A 233 4.24 22.33 -3.95
CA ASN A 233 5.36 21.41 -4.10
C ASN A 233 5.93 21.18 -2.70
N GLU A 234 5.47 20.12 -2.02
CA GLU A 234 6.14 19.64 -0.83
C GLU A 234 7.35 18.85 -1.31
N GLU A 235 8.54 19.35 -1.00
CA GLU A 235 9.78 18.61 -1.18
C GLU A 235 9.77 17.42 -0.21
N VAL A 236 9.28 16.27 -0.68
CA VAL A 236 9.40 15.02 0.07
C VAL A 236 10.71 14.36 -0.35
N ARG A 237 11.58 14.12 0.64
CA ARG A 237 12.81 13.37 0.43
C ARG A 237 12.50 11.88 0.50
N LEU A 238 12.67 11.20 -0.62
CA LEU A 238 12.65 9.74 -0.68
C LEU A 238 13.98 9.20 -0.17
N ASN A 239 13.92 8.32 0.81
CA ASN A 239 15.06 7.50 1.21
C ASN A 239 16.37 8.30 1.35
N GLY A 240 16.29 9.52 1.91
CA GLY A 240 17.43 10.42 2.13
C GLY A 240 18.04 11.05 0.90
N LYS A 241 17.60 10.70 -0.31
CA LYS A 241 18.41 10.89 -1.53
C LYS A 241 17.73 11.66 -2.66
N ARG A 242 16.40 11.77 -2.74
CA ARG A 242 15.75 12.41 -3.91
C ARG A 242 14.50 13.22 -3.62
N LYS A 243 14.33 14.23 -4.47
CA LYS A 243 13.28 15.25 -4.46
C LYS A 243 12.07 14.70 -5.21
N LEU A 244 11.02 14.25 -4.53
CA LEU A 244 9.79 13.94 -5.24
C LEU A 244 8.93 15.21 -5.34
N ASN A 245 8.70 15.66 -6.57
CA ASN A 245 7.62 16.60 -6.85
C ASN A 245 6.36 15.76 -7.02
N ILE A 246 5.79 15.31 -5.91
CA ILE A 246 4.39 14.91 -5.97
C ILE A 246 3.65 16.22 -6.22
N ASN A 247 2.94 16.32 -7.33
CA ASN A 247 1.73 17.12 -7.31
C ASN A 247 0.80 16.41 -6.34
N THR A 248 1.02 16.64 -5.04
CA THR A 248 0.30 15.97 -3.98
C THR A 248 -1.14 16.37 -4.20
N VAL A 249 -1.90 15.50 -4.85
CA VAL A 249 -3.34 15.43 -4.64
C VAL A 249 -3.51 14.82 -3.25
N THR A 250 -2.92 15.49 -2.26
CA THR A 250 -3.44 15.58 -0.91
C THR A 250 -4.90 15.87 -1.12
N LEU A 251 -5.80 15.06 -0.52
CA LEU A 251 -7.24 15.28 -0.49
C LEU A 251 -7.59 16.76 -0.60
N ASN A 252 -7.76 17.21 -1.83
CA ASN A 252 -7.82 18.63 -2.11
C ASN A 252 -9.29 18.93 -1.95
N LYS A 253 -9.65 19.26 -0.71
CA LYS A 253 -11.00 19.62 -0.31
C LYS A 253 -12.03 18.75 -1.04
N ILE A 254 -12.20 17.50 -0.62
CA ILE A 254 -13.56 16.98 -0.68
C ILE A 254 -14.32 17.94 0.25
N ASN A 255 -14.99 18.92 -0.34
CA ASN A 255 -15.73 19.94 0.39
C ASN A 255 -17.00 19.26 0.89
N ILE A 256 -16.79 18.35 1.84
CA ILE A 256 -17.83 17.67 2.56
C ILE A 256 -18.38 18.70 3.54
N PRO A 257 -19.64 19.16 3.36
CA PRO A 257 -20.29 19.94 4.40
C PRO A 257 -20.18 19.19 5.74
N GLU A 258 -19.89 19.89 6.84
CA GLU A 258 -19.82 19.33 8.21
C GLU A 258 -18.54 18.55 8.62
N ILE A 259 -17.46 18.56 7.80
CA ILE A 259 -16.15 18.01 8.22
C ILE A 259 -15.10 19.12 8.38
N ASP A 260 -14.59 19.29 9.59
CA ASP A 260 -13.38 20.07 9.88
C ASP A 260 -12.13 19.20 9.65
N TYR A 261 -11.10 19.76 9.04
CA TYR A 261 -9.87 19.04 8.68
C TYR A 261 -8.61 19.84 9.04
N LYS A 262 -7.60 19.14 9.57
CA LYS A 262 -6.29 19.70 9.88
C LYS A 262 -5.17 18.79 9.39
N TYR A 263 -4.11 19.40 8.89
CA TYR A 263 -2.88 18.75 8.47
C TYR A 263 -1.69 19.32 9.23
N LYS A 264 -0.82 18.45 9.75
CA LYS A 264 0.47 18.84 10.30
C LYS A 264 1.45 17.66 10.25
N ASN A 265 2.56 17.83 9.55
CA ASN A 265 3.70 16.88 9.53
C ASN A 265 3.28 15.42 9.31
N GLY A 266 2.56 15.13 8.23
CA GLY A 266 2.10 13.76 7.92
C GLY A 266 0.90 13.27 8.75
N VAL A 267 0.36 14.10 9.63
CA VAL A 267 -0.85 13.80 10.42
C VAL A 267 -2.04 14.58 9.88
N PHE A 268 -3.10 13.85 9.59
CA PHE A 268 -4.37 14.32 9.06
C PHE A 268 -5.44 14.03 10.11
N THR A 269 -6.16 15.04 10.58
CA THR A 269 -7.28 14.84 11.51
C THR A 269 -8.55 15.37 10.88
N TYR A 270 -9.63 14.59 10.97
CA TYR A 270 -10.96 14.97 10.50
C TYR A 270 -11.93 14.92 11.68
N THR A 271 -12.78 15.92 11.78
CA THR A 271 -13.85 15.96 12.77
C THR A 271 -15.16 16.14 12.03
N GLN A 272 -16.04 15.14 12.15
CA GLN A 272 -17.39 15.20 11.65
C GLN A 272 -18.36 15.48 12.80
N ILE A 273 -19.27 16.43 12.62
CA ILE A 273 -20.34 16.71 13.58
C ILE A 273 -21.67 16.52 12.86
N LYS A 274 -22.42 15.48 13.22
CA LYS A 274 -23.73 15.17 12.63
C LYS A 274 -24.73 14.83 13.73
N ASN A 275 -25.89 15.48 13.75
CA ASN A 275 -26.94 15.26 14.76
C ASN A 275 -26.41 15.33 16.22
N ASN A 276 -25.59 16.34 16.55
CA ASN A 276 -24.91 16.51 17.84
C ASN A 276 -23.95 15.36 18.24
N LYS A 277 -23.67 14.40 17.35
CA LYS A 277 -22.65 13.39 17.55
C LYS A 277 -21.37 13.82 16.85
N LYS A 278 -20.25 13.77 17.58
CA LYS A 278 -18.91 14.08 17.08
C LYS A 278 -18.17 12.78 16.80
N LYS A 279 -17.69 12.60 15.56
CA LYS A 279 -16.76 11.52 15.17
C LYS A 279 -15.41 12.12 14.80
N LYS A 280 -14.33 11.54 15.28
CA LYS A 280 -12.96 11.94 15.02
C LYS A 280 -12.26 10.86 14.19
N TYR A 281 -11.60 11.27 13.13
CA TYR A 281 -10.81 10.39 12.27
C TYR A 281 -9.37 10.88 12.23
N LEU A 282 -8.45 9.94 12.12
CA LEU A 282 -7.02 10.18 12.06
C LEU A 282 -6.46 9.45 10.84
N ARG A 283 -5.62 10.12 10.07
CA ARG A 283 -4.70 9.48 9.15
C ARG A 283 -3.27 9.89 9.48
N ILE A 284 -2.38 8.90 9.55
CA ILE A 284 -0.94 9.12 9.74
C ILE A 284 -0.20 8.54 8.54
N LEU A 285 0.64 9.36 7.92
CA LEU A 285 1.55 8.98 6.85
C LEU A 285 2.98 9.23 7.32
N GLY A 286 3.74 8.16 7.55
CA GLY A 286 5.12 8.21 8.00
C GLY A 286 5.34 7.62 9.40
N LEU A 287 6.56 7.17 9.64
CA LEU A 287 6.92 6.47 10.88
C LEU A 287 7.08 7.41 12.06
N GLU A 288 7.75 8.54 11.90
CA GLU A 288 7.92 9.52 12.99
C GLU A 288 6.58 9.97 13.61
N PRO A 289 5.59 10.45 12.83
CA PRO A 289 4.29 10.81 13.40
C PRO A 289 3.57 9.61 14.04
N PHE A 290 3.76 8.39 13.51
CA PHE A 290 3.21 7.19 14.11
C PHE A 290 3.86 6.83 15.45
N LEU A 291 5.18 6.95 15.58
CA LEU A 291 5.88 6.75 16.85
C LEU A 291 5.45 7.78 17.91
N ASN A 292 5.19 9.02 17.49
CA ASN A 292 4.65 10.05 18.38
C ASN A 292 3.24 9.69 18.84
N PHE A 293 2.37 9.25 17.92
CA PHE A 293 1.04 8.73 18.26
C PHE A 293 1.09 7.54 19.24
N ILE A 294 2.01 6.59 19.05
CA ILE A 294 2.22 5.48 19.99
C ILE A 294 2.60 6.01 21.38
N LYS A 295 3.52 6.98 21.47
CA LYS A 295 3.93 7.57 22.76
C LYS A 295 2.76 8.28 23.45
N GLU A 296 2.00 9.07 22.72
CA GLU A 296 0.87 9.84 23.25
C GLU A 296 -0.28 8.93 23.72
N SER A 297 -0.54 7.84 22.99
CA SER A 297 -1.60 6.88 23.33
C SER A 297 -1.29 6.00 24.54
N LYS A 298 -0.06 5.96 25.06
CA LYS A 298 0.27 5.11 26.23
C LYS A 298 -0.43 5.54 27.52
N HIS A 299 -0.87 6.79 27.59
CA HIS A 299 -1.39 7.39 28.82
C HIS A 299 -2.89 7.69 28.74
N LYS A 300 -3.55 7.34 27.63
CA LYS A 300 -4.95 7.68 27.35
C LYS A 300 -5.58 6.60 26.47
N GLU A 301 -6.88 6.37 26.63
CA GLU A 301 -7.64 5.58 25.65
C GLU A 301 -7.56 6.21 24.25
N LEU A 302 -7.81 5.40 23.22
CA LEU A 302 -7.76 5.84 21.83
C LEU A 302 -8.74 7.02 21.60
N GLU A 303 -8.20 8.20 21.27
CA GLU A 303 -8.99 9.43 21.12
C GLU A 303 -9.88 9.42 19.86
N TYR A 304 -9.43 8.75 18.80
CA TYR A 304 -10.04 8.77 17.47
C TYR A 304 -10.92 7.54 17.26
N ASP A 305 -12.05 7.73 16.57
CA ASP A 305 -12.97 6.64 16.22
C ASP A 305 -12.41 5.74 15.12
N VAL A 306 -11.66 6.31 14.18
CA VAL A 306 -11.04 5.58 13.08
C VAL A 306 -9.65 6.14 12.82
N CYS A 307 -8.65 5.28 12.84
CA CYS A 307 -7.27 5.60 12.49
C CYS A 307 -6.85 4.83 11.24
N GLU A 308 -6.40 5.53 10.19
CA GLU A 308 -5.72 4.92 9.04
C GLU A 308 -4.23 5.28 9.08
N ILE A 309 -3.37 4.30 9.30
CA ILE A 309 -1.96 4.54 9.58
C ILE A 309 -1.10 3.78 8.58
N TYR A 310 -0.28 4.50 7.82
CA TYR A 310 0.77 3.94 6.98
C TYR A 310 2.12 4.48 7.44
N ILE A 311 3.08 3.59 7.67
CA ILE A 311 4.39 3.99 8.22
C ILE A 311 5.35 4.57 7.17
N CYS A 312 5.09 4.36 5.88
CA CYS A 312 5.88 4.95 4.82
C CYS A 312 5.26 6.32 4.44
N ASN A 313 6.10 7.33 4.21
CA ASN A 313 5.63 8.70 3.88
C ASN A 313 4.79 8.67 2.61
N GLN A 314 3.63 9.33 2.58
CA GLN A 314 2.66 9.27 1.47
C GLN A 314 1.96 7.91 1.29
N GLY A 315 2.13 6.98 2.23
CA GLY A 315 1.46 5.68 2.19
C GLY A 315 2.05 4.72 1.17
N CYS A 316 1.24 3.77 0.71
CA CYS A 316 1.67 2.68 -0.17
C CYS A 316 2.27 3.15 -1.51
N ILE A 317 1.87 4.31 -2.04
CA ILE A 317 2.44 4.88 -3.28
C ILE A 317 3.95 5.13 -3.18
N ASN A 318 4.48 5.19 -1.97
CA ASN A 318 5.89 5.38 -1.72
C ASN A 318 6.44 4.23 -0.86
N GLY A 319 5.87 3.04 -1.03
CA GLY A 319 6.37 1.84 -0.40
C GLY A 319 7.81 1.54 -0.86
N PRO A 320 8.65 0.97 0.02
CA PRO A 320 10.08 0.79 -0.25
C PRO A 320 10.37 -0.26 -1.33
N GLY A 321 9.38 -1.04 -1.75
CA GLY A 321 9.48 -2.02 -2.82
C GLY A 321 9.22 -1.45 -4.23
N GLN A 322 8.99 -0.14 -4.36
CA GLN A 322 8.68 0.50 -5.64
C GLN A 322 9.92 0.86 -6.45
N LEU A 323 9.72 1.04 -7.76
CA LEU A 323 10.68 1.76 -8.59
C LEU A 323 10.64 3.24 -8.23
N TYR A 324 11.82 3.86 -8.22
CA TYR A 324 11.97 5.28 -7.93
C TYR A 324 11.68 6.11 -9.19
N THR A 325 10.64 6.95 -9.15
CA THR A 325 10.36 7.97 -10.18
C THR A 325 10.20 9.34 -9.54
N ASP A 326 10.67 10.38 -10.23
CA ASP A 326 10.51 11.77 -9.83
C ASP A 326 9.14 12.34 -10.23
N ASN A 327 8.39 11.64 -11.10
CA ASN A 327 7.10 12.07 -11.66
C ASN A 327 6.12 10.89 -11.73
N LEU A 328 5.09 10.87 -10.88
CA LEU A 328 3.96 9.95 -10.99
C LEU A 328 2.76 10.71 -11.57
N TYR A 329 2.50 10.54 -12.87
CA TYR A 329 1.29 11.01 -13.52
C TYR A 329 0.43 9.81 -13.90
N VAL A 330 -0.73 9.64 -13.24
CA VAL A 330 -1.74 8.69 -13.71
C VAL A 330 -3.10 9.38 -13.69
N ASN A 331 -3.79 9.31 -14.81
CA ASN A 331 -5.10 9.90 -14.98
C ASN A 331 -6.17 9.04 -14.27
N ASN A 332 -6.92 9.62 -13.34
CA ASN A 332 -7.96 8.90 -12.61
C ASN A 332 -9.21 8.58 -13.43
N SER A 333 -9.36 9.12 -14.65
CA SER A 333 -10.54 8.87 -15.49
C SER A 333 -10.59 7.47 -16.09
N GLU A 334 -9.52 6.66 -15.96
CA GLU A 334 -9.45 5.32 -16.56
C GLU A 334 -9.93 4.21 -15.61
N TYR A 335 -10.27 4.52 -14.35
CA TYR A 335 -10.64 3.52 -13.36
C TYR A 335 -12.13 3.17 -13.41
N ILE A 336 -12.41 1.87 -13.42
CA ILE A 336 -13.77 1.34 -13.36
C ILE A 336 -14.01 0.85 -11.94
N ASP A 337 -14.98 1.45 -11.25
CA ASP A 337 -15.48 0.86 -10.01
C ASP A 337 -16.42 -0.30 -10.36
N ILE A 338 -16.02 -1.51 -10.00
CA ILE A 338 -16.75 -2.73 -10.31
C ILE A 338 -17.24 -3.32 -8.99
N ASP A 339 -18.57 -3.39 -8.83
CA ASP A 339 -19.19 -4.22 -7.80
C ASP A 339 -19.23 -5.68 -8.29
N LEU A 340 -18.74 -6.58 -7.46
CA LEU A 340 -18.30 -7.91 -7.87
C LEU A 340 -19.04 -9.04 -7.16
N GLY A 341 -19.92 -8.73 -6.22
CA GLY A 341 -20.83 -9.71 -5.60
C GLY A 341 -20.15 -10.88 -4.89
N ILE A 342 -18.87 -10.77 -4.49
CA ILE A 342 -18.20 -11.79 -3.68
C ILE A 342 -18.75 -11.70 -2.25
N ASP A 343 -19.16 -12.84 -1.68
CA ASP A 343 -19.74 -12.88 -0.33
C ASP A 343 -18.66 -12.63 0.74
N CYS A 344 -18.85 -11.55 1.50
CA CYS A 344 -17.98 -11.10 2.60
C CYS A 344 -17.76 -12.18 3.68
N LYS A 345 -18.70 -13.14 3.83
CA LYS A 345 -18.67 -14.15 4.90
C LYS A 345 -17.53 -15.16 4.80
N GLN A 346 -16.85 -15.22 3.66
CA GLN A 346 -15.73 -16.15 3.44
C GLN A 346 -14.36 -15.54 3.76
N LEU A 347 -14.29 -14.24 4.08
CA LEU A 347 -13.02 -13.60 4.38
C LEU A 347 -12.52 -14.00 5.76
N GLN A 348 -11.30 -14.55 5.80
CA GLN A 348 -10.63 -14.89 7.03
C GLN A 348 -10.45 -13.63 7.89
N LYS A 349 -10.82 -13.71 9.17
CA LYS A 349 -10.54 -12.64 10.13
C LYS A 349 -9.07 -12.69 10.55
N ARG A 350 -8.46 -11.52 10.66
CA ARG A 350 -7.11 -11.36 11.17
C ARG A 350 -7.11 -11.50 12.69
N THR A 351 -6.03 -12.09 13.18
CA THR A 351 -5.73 -12.20 14.61
C THR A 351 -4.39 -11.53 14.87
N TYR A 352 -4.27 -10.90 16.03
CA TYR A 352 -3.08 -10.17 16.44
C TYR A 352 -2.54 -10.74 17.73
N ARG A 353 -1.24 -10.59 17.96
CA ARG A 353 -0.58 -11.10 19.16
C ARG A 353 0.39 -10.09 19.75
N LYS A 354 0.51 -10.13 21.07
CA LYS A 354 1.60 -9.47 21.78
C LYS A 354 2.91 -10.21 21.48
N ILE A 355 3.87 -9.51 20.91
CA ILE A 355 5.23 -10.01 20.67
C ILE A 355 6.17 -9.24 21.60
N GLU A 356 6.79 -9.95 22.55
CA GLU A 356 7.76 -9.35 23.45
C GLU A 356 9.10 -9.19 22.73
N THR A 357 9.59 -7.96 22.65
CA THR A 357 10.90 -7.65 22.07
C THR A 357 11.95 -7.60 23.18
N LYS A 358 13.03 -8.38 23.04
CA LYS A 358 14.17 -8.28 23.95
C LYS A 358 14.93 -6.99 23.63
N LYS A 359 14.96 -6.06 24.59
CA LYS A 359 15.83 -4.88 24.49
C LYS A 359 17.27 -5.33 24.67
N VAL A 360 18.06 -5.28 23.60
CA VAL A 360 19.51 -5.50 23.68
C VAL A 360 20.16 -4.14 23.86
N ASN A 361 20.75 -3.91 25.03
CA ASN A 361 21.57 -2.73 25.26
C ASN A 361 22.93 -2.98 24.60
N PHE A 362 23.19 -2.31 23.48
CA PHE A 362 24.53 -2.30 22.90
C PHE A 362 25.43 -1.41 23.75
N LYS A 363 26.50 -1.99 24.30
CA LYS A 363 27.64 -1.20 24.76
C LYS A 363 28.45 -0.84 23.52
N ILE A 364 28.32 0.40 23.05
CA ILE A 364 29.18 0.94 22.01
C ILE A 364 30.42 1.46 22.72
N GLU A 365 31.52 0.71 22.65
CA GLU A 365 32.85 1.24 22.95
C GLU A 365 33.29 2.07 21.74
N TRP A 366 33.62 3.34 21.96
CA TRP A 366 34.08 4.27 20.93
C TRP A 366 35.59 4.19 20.75
#